data_AF-A0A6C0KNE4-F1
#
_entry.id   AF-A0A6C0KNE4-F1
#
_cell.length_a   1.000
_cell.length_b   1.000
_cell.length_c   1.000
_cell.angle_alpha   90.00
_cell.angle_beta   90.00
_cell.angle_gamma   90.00
#
_symmetry.space_group_name_H-M   'P 1'
#
loop_
_entity.id
_entity.type
_entity.pdbx_description
1 polymer ?
#
loop_
_entity_poly.entity_id
_entity_poly.type
_entity_poly.pdbx_seq_one_letter_code
_entity_poly.pdbx_strand_id
1 'polypeptide(L)'
;MLFPSIFIPRVSCNNNESYIESIFWHYFGGTETPILRIDLIKKQDARSGQIYQIAFVHFKEVAETESTQSLASQLENGESVKFVHSYPWFWILRKNTSKPKVRDMPHVVLKKDEADIMKTQEELKANKPPRVRQEAWDQFIYAMAEYEEGATKAEAEQVHGLPLKEELKEKKRLPRRHFGGGDAEYESYGEPIDPVYGTWW
;
A
#
# COMPACT_ATOMS: atom_id res chain seq x y z
N MET A 1 -13.24 -18.16 -4.72
CA MET A 1 -11.93 -17.46 -4.74
C MET A 1 -11.65 -16.66 -3.48
N LEU A 2 -10.39 -16.68 -3.01
CA LEU A 2 -9.90 -15.78 -1.97
C LEU A 2 -9.63 -14.38 -2.55
N PHE A 3 -10.41 -13.38 -2.14
CA PHE A 3 -10.29 -12.01 -2.63
C PHE A 3 -9.42 -11.16 -1.69
N PRO A 4 -8.49 -10.32 -2.20
CA PRO A 4 -7.61 -9.53 -1.35
C PRO A 4 -8.37 -8.48 -0.54
N SER A 5 -7.88 -8.17 0.65
CA SER A 5 -8.44 -7.07 1.44
C SER A 5 -8.23 -5.73 0.75
N ILE A 6 -9.24 -4.87 0.76
CA ILE A 6 -9.22 -3.57 0.07
C ILE A 6 -9.03 -2.43 1.08
N PHE A 7 -8.32 -1.40 0.65
CA PHE A 7 -8.16 -0.12 1.32
C PHE A 7 -8.80 0.99 0.48
N ILE A 8 -9.69 1.76 1.10
CA ILE A 8 -10.34 2.93 0.50
C ILE A 8 -9.85 4.18 1.24
N PRO A 9 -9.00 5.01 0.60
CA PRO A 9 -8.34 6.13 1.28
C PRO A 9 -9.29 7.24 1.74
N ARG A 10 -10.38 7.46 1.00
CA ARG A 10 -11.31 8.55 1.28
C ARG A 10 -12.74 8.10 1.03
N VAL A 11 -13.49 8.07 2.11
CA VAL A 11 -14.92 7.79 2.16
C VAL A 11 -15.59 8.97 2.86
N SER A 12 -16.76 9.38 2.35
CA SER A 12 -17.55 10.44 2.98
C SER A 12 -17.96 10.04 4.39
N CYS A 13 -18.02 11.01 5.31
CA CYS A 13 -18.41 10.75 6.69
C CYS A 13 -19.87 10.27 6.84
N ASN A 14 -20.71 10.52 5.83
CA ASN A 14 -22.10 10.07 5.78
C ASN A 14 -22.24 8.60 5.36
N ASN A 15 -21.20 8.00 4.80
CA ASN A 15 -21.23 6.62 4.33
C ASN A 15 -20.95 5.68 5.50
N ASN A 16 -21.97 4.96 5.92
CA ASN A 16 -21.87 3.95 6.97
C ASN A 16 -21.37 2.61 6.42
N GLU A 17 -21.01 1.71 7.33
CA GLU A 17 -20.60 0.33 7.01
C GLU A 17 -21.64 -0.38 6.13
N SER A 18 -22.92 -0.33 6.52
CA SER A 18 -24.02 -0.95 5.77
C SER A 18 -24.16 -0.41 4.34
N TYR A 19 -23.84 0.87 4.12
CA TYR A 19 -23.88 1.47 2.79
C TYR A 19 -22.77 0.91 1.90
N ILE A 20 -21.55 0.84 2.43
CA ILE A 20 -20.40 0.23 1.73
C ILE A 20 -20.70 -1.25 1.44
N GLU A 21 -21.27 -1.97 2.41
CA GLU A 21 -21.65 -3.36 2.24
C GLU A 21 -22.68 -3.56 1.13
N SER A 22 -23.72 -2.73 1.09
CA SER A 22 -24.75 -2.80 0.05
C SER A 22 -24.19 -2.59 -1.36
N ILE A 23 -23.23 -1.67 -1.52
CA ILE A 23 -22.60 -1.38 -2.80
C ILE A 23 -21.78 -2.58 -3.29
N PHE A 24 -20.95 -3.15 -2.42
CA PHE A 24 -20.16 -4.32 -2.78
C PHE A 24 -21.04 -5.55 -3.02
N TRP A 25 -22.07 -5.76 -2.21
CA TRP A 25 -23.04 -6.83 -2.44
C TRP A 25 -23.70 -6.71 -3.82
N HIS A 26 -24.12 -5.51 -4.21
CA HIS A 26 -24.71 -5.27 -5.53
C HIS A 26 -23.73 -5.49 -6.68
N TYR A 27 -22.45 -5.12 -6.50
CA TYR A 27 -21.42 -5.30 -7.53
C TYR A 27 -20.98 -6.75 -7.71
N PHE A 28 -20.74 -7.46 -6.61
CA PHE A 28 -20.29 -8.85 -6.66
C PHE A 28 -21.42 -9.78 -7.11
N GLY A 29 -22.67 -9.46 -6.75
CA GLY A 29 -23.83 -10.29 -7.05
C GLY A 29 -23.81 -11.59 -6.23
N GLY A 30 -24.91 -11.91 -5.56
CA GLY A 30 -24.99 -13.17 -4.82
C GLY A 30 -26.12 -13.20 -3.80
N THR A 31 -26.35 -14.39 -3.26
CA THR A 31 -27.36 -14.66 -2.22
C THR A 31 -26.92 -14.15 -0.85
N GLU A 32 -25.61 -14.07 -0.59
CA GLU A 32 -25.02 -13.64 0.68
C GLU A 32 -24.06 -12.46 0.50
N THR A 33 -23.77 -11.74 1.58
CA THR A 33 -22.82 -10.62 1.54
C THR A 33 -21.38 -11.15 1.49
N PRO A 34 -20.57 -10.74 0.48
CA PRO A 34 -19.19 -11.24 0.30
C PRO A 34 -18.21 -10.67 1.33
N ILE A 35 -18.69 -9.86 2.27
CA ILE A 35 -17.89 -9.09 3.21
C ILE A 35 -17.81 -9.84 4.53
N LEU A 36 -16.60 -9.94 5.06
CA LEU A 36 -16.34 -10.48 6.38
C LEU A 36 -16.42 -9.40 7.46
N ARG A 37 -15.80 -8.25 7.18
CA ARG A 37 -15.65 -7.15 8.14
C ARG A 37 -15.29 -5.87 7.40
N ILE A 38 -15.83 -4.74 7.87
CA ILE A 38 -15.39 -3.41 7.45
C ILE A 38 -14.85 -2.66 8.67
N ASP A 39 -13.66 -2.10 8.55
CA ASP A 39 -13.10 -1.20 9.55
C ASP A 39 -13.15 0.23 9.03
N LEU A 40 -13.96 1.07 9.67
CA LEU A 40 -14.04 2.51 9.41
C LEU A 40 -13.22 3.29 10.44
N ILE A 41 -12.29 4.10 9.95
CA ILE A 41 -11.47 4.98 10.78
C ILE A 41 -11.75 6.42 10.38
N LYS A 42 -12.32 7.20 11.30
CA LYS A 42 -12.51 8.64 11.13
C LYS A 42 -11.16 9.34 11.20
N LYS A 43 -10.90 10.23 10.25
CA LYS A 43 -9.75 11.11 10.21
C LYS A 43 -10.19 12.53 9.89
N GLN A 44 -9.37 13.48 10.28
CA GLN A 44 -9.53 14.87 9.92
C GLN A 44 -8.41 15.25 8.96
N ASP A 45 -8.77 15.97 7.91
CA ASP A 45 -7.79 16.56 7.01
C ASP A 45 -7.09 17.73 7.71
N ALA A 46 -5.76 17.68 7.76
CA ALA A 46 -4.95 18.72 8.39
C ALA A 46 -5.05 20.07 7.65
N ARG A 47 -5.36 20.07 6.36
CA ARG A 47 -5.42 21.29 5.55
C ARG A 47 -6.81 21.93 5.56
N SER A 48 -7.85 21.15 5.31
CA SER A 48 -9.23 21.67 5.18
C SER A 48 -10.04 21.59 6.47
N GLY A 49 -9.57 20.85 7.48
CA GLY A 49 -10.34 20.55 8.69
C GLY A 49 -11.51 19.60 8.45
N GLN A 50 -11.75 19.16 7.22
CA GLN A 50 -12.86 18.30 6.85
C GLN A 50 -12.69 16.89 7.42
N ILE A 51 -13.75 16.35 7.99
CA ILE A 51 -13.78 15.00 8.52
C ILE A 51 -14.06 14.04 7.37
N TYR A 52 -13.18 13.07 7.19
CA TYR A 52 -13.36 11.97 6.25
C TYR A 52 -13.16 10.64 6.94
N GLN A 53 -13.55 9.56 6.27
CA GLN A 53 -13.35 8.22 6.76
C GLN A 53 -12.40 7.45 5.85
N ILE A 54 -11.61 6.58 6.45
CA ILE A 54 -10.85 5.56 5.78
C ILE A 54 -11.57 4.24 6.00
N ALA A 55 -11.78 3.46 4.93
CA ALA A 55 -12.35 2.13 5.04
C ALA A 55 -11.33 1.05 4.71
N PHE A 56 -11.30 0.00 5.51
CA PHE A 56 -10.65 -1.26 5.19
C PHE A 56 -11.73 -2.33 5.07
N VAL A 57 -11.79 -3.00 3.92
CA VAL A 57 -12.81 -3.99 3.62
C VAL A 57 -12.14 -5.34 3.50
N HIS A 58 -12.58 -6.27 4.34
CA HIS A 58 -12.13 -7.66 4.34
C HIS A 58 -13.23 -8.53 3.76
N PHE A 59 -12.87 -9.37 2.80
CA PHE A 59 -13.81 -10.24 2.08
C PHE A 59 -13.76 -11.66 2.62
N LYS A 60 -14.87 -12.37 2.49
CA LYS A 60 -14.95 -13.83 2.60
C LYS A 60 -14.53 -14.45 1.26
N GLU A 61 -14.79 -15.74 1.09
CA GLU A 61 -14.76 -16.35 -0.23
C GLU A 61 -15.81 -15.70 -1.13
N VAL A 62 -15.36 -15.21 -2.28
CA VAL A 62 -16.20 -14.56 -3.28
C VAL A 62 -16.34 -15.49 -4.48
N ALA A 63 -17.52 -15.42 -5.13
CA ALA A 63 -17.77 -16.12 -6.38
C ALA A 63 -16.77 -15.71 -7.48
N GLU A 64 -16.39 -16.68 -8.29
CA GLU A 64 -15.48 -16.46 -9.42
C GLU A 64 -16.29 -15.95 -10.61
N THR A 65 -16.07 -14.70 -10.96
CA THR A 65 -16.65 -14.03 -12.11
C THR A 65 -15.53 -13.27 -12.81
N GLU A 66 -15.63 -13.07 -14.12
CA GLU A 66 -14.57 -12.40 -14.89
C GLU A 66 -14.25 -10.99 -14.33
N SER A 67 -15.27 -10.25 -13.89
CA SER A 67 -15.12 -8.94 -13.27
C SER A 67 -14.39 -8.99 -11.92
N THR A 68 -14.65 -10.03 -11.11
CA THR A 68 -14.03 -10.19 -9.78
C THR A 68 -12.59 -10.63 -9.91
N GLN A 69 -12.30 -11.52 -10.85
CA GLN A 69 -10.93 -11.94 -11.17
C GLN A 69 -10.10 -10.77 -11.72
N SER A 70 -10.64 -10.00 -12.68
CA SER A 70 -9.96 -8.83 -13.23
C SER A 70 -9.64 -7.79 -12.16
N LEU A 71 -10.61 -7.48 -11.30
CA LEU A 71 -10.43 -6.55 -10.18
C LEU A 71 -9.38 -7.06 -9.18
N ALA A 72 -9.43 -8.35 -8.83
CA ALA A 72 -8.46 -8.97 -7.93
C ALA A 72 -7.04 -8.90 -8.51
N SER A 73 -6.86 -9.21 -9.80
CA SER A 73 -5.56 -9.12 -10.46
C SER A 73 -4.99 -7.70 -10.48
N GLN A 74 -5.82 -6.69 -10.78
CA GLN A 74 -5.39 -5.29 -10.75
C GLN A 74 -4.94 -4.87 -9.34
N LEU A 75 -5.70 -5.25 -8.31
CA LEU A 75 -5.34 -4.97 -6.92
C LEU A 75 -4.06 -5.71 -6.50
N GLU A 76 -3.89 -6.96 -6.91
CA GLU A 76 -2.68 -7.75 -6.64
C GLU A 76 -1.43 -7.15 -7.29
N ASN A 77 -1.56 -6.59 -8.49
CA ASN A 77 -0.50 -5.83 -9.17
C ASN A 77 -0.15 -4.50 -8.47
N GLY A 78 -0.94 -4.09 -7.48
CA GLY A 78 -0.76 -2.83 -6.75
C GLY A 78 -1.34 -1.61 -7.49
N GLU A 79 -2.16 -1.84 -8.52
CA GLU A 79 -2.83 -0.76 -9.24
C GLU A 79 -3.97 -0.16 -8.40
N SER A 80 -4.27 1.12 -8.65
CA SER A 80 -5.41 1.79 -8.02
C SER A 80 -6.60 1.79 -8.96
N VAL A 81 -7.70 1.16 -8.54
CA VAL A 81 -8.89 0.99 -9.37
C VAL A 81 -9.94 2.03 -9.00
N LYS A 82 -10.52 2.70 -10.01
CA LYS A 82 -11.64 3.62 -9.82
C LYS A 82 -12.95 2.84 -9.79
N PHE A 83 -13.64 2.87 -8.66
CA PHE A 83 -14.90 2.17 -8.44
C PHE A 83 -16.05 3.17 -8.34
N VAL A 84 -16.90 3.22 -9.37
CA VAL A 84 -18.05 4.14 -9.43
C VAL A 84 -19.27 3.46 -8.80
N HIS A 85 -19.77 4.00 -7.69
CA HIS A 85 -20.94 3.43 -7.01
C HIS A 85 -22.25 4.18 -7.32
N SER A 86 -22.18 5.49 -7.52
CA SER A 86 -23.34 6.33 -7.87
C SER A 86 -22.80 7.53 -8.62
N TYR A 87 -23.04 7.62 -9.92
CA TYR A 87 -22.51 8.72 -10.73
C TYR A 87 -22.98 10.08 -10.18
N PRO A 88 -22.09 11.08 -9.99
CA PRO A 88 -20.67 11.12 -10.38
C PRO A 88 -19.67 10.62 -9.32
N TRP A 89 -20.14 10.10 -8.18
CA TRP A 89 -19.35 9.64 -7.04
C TRP A 89 -18.64 8.31 -7.28
N PHE A 90 -17.37 8.27 -6.89
CA PHE A 90 -16.52 7.10 -7.02
C PHE A 90 -15.55 7.00 -5.83
N TRP A 91 -15.09 5.78 -5.59
CA TRP A 91 -14.00 5.48 -4.67
C TRP A 91 -12.78 5.01 -5.42
N ILE A 92 -11.60 5.22 -4.83
CA ILE A 92 -10.36 4.65 -5.32
C ILE A 92 -10.05 3.45 -4.43
N LEU A 93 -10.00 2.27 -5.02
CA LEU A 93 -9.68 1.02 -4.34
C LEU A 93 -8.18 0.74 -4.50
N ARG A 94 -7.56 0.29 -3.41
CA ARG A 94 -6.16 -0.14 -3.37
C ARG A 94 -6.06 -1.44 -2.60
N LYS A 95 -5.01 -2.22 -2.84
CA LYS A 95 -4.71 -3.37 -2.00
C LYS A 95 -4.36 -2.93 -0.58
N ASN A 96 -4.96 -3.61 0.39
CA ASN A 96 -4.61 -3.41 1.78
C ASN A 96 -3.27 -4.11 2.07
N THR A 97 -2.25 -3.33 2.40
CA THR A 97 -0.93 -3.81 2.82
C THR A 97 -0.73 -3.73 4.34
N SER A 98 -1.75 -3.30 5.09
CA SER A 98 -1.64 -3.22 6.55
C SER A 98 -1.60 -4.62 7.16
N LYS A 99 -0.65 -4.82 8.08
CA LYS A 99 -0.60 -6.05 8.86
C LYS A 99 -1.83 -6.10 9.77
N PRO A 100 -2.47 -7.28 9.94
CA PRO A 100 -3.56 -7.41 10.89
C PRO A 100 -3.07 -6.94 12.26
N LYS A 101 -3.76 -5.95 12.84
CA LYS A 101 -3.47 -5.53 14.21
C LYS A 101 -3.83 -6.69 15.12
N VAL A 102 -2.82 -7.36 15.67
CA VAL A 102 -3.01 -8.20 16.84
C VAL A 102 -3.55 -7.27 17.91
N ARG A 103 -4.79 -7.49 18.35
CA ARG A 103 -5.33 -6.72 19.47
C ARG A 103 -4.43 -7.02 20.67
N ASP A 104 -3.96 -5.99 21.37
CA ASP A 104 -3.31 -6.13 22.67
C ASP A 104 -4.37 -6.65 23.66
N MET A 105 -4.72 -7.93 23.54
CA MET A 105 -5.52 -8.62 24.53
C MET A 105 -4.63 -8.85 25.75
N PRO A 106 -5.14 -8.61 26.97
CA PRO A 106 -4.47 -9.04 28.18
C PRO A 106 -4.18 -10.54 28.07
N HIS A 107 -2.89 -10.90 27.99
CA HIS A 107 -2.47 -12.28 27.95
C HIS A 107 -2.43 -12.80 29.38
N VAL A 108 -3.30 -13.75 29.73
CA VAL A 108 -3.24 -14.43 31.02
C VAL A 108 -2.20 -15.54 30.89
N VAL A 109 -0.98 -15.26 31.35
CA VAL A 109 0.10 -16.26 31.38
C VAL A 109 0.12 -16.91 32.75
N LEU A 110 0.16 -18.24 32.79
CA LEU A 110 0.39 -18.97 34.04
C LEU A 110 1.87 -18.85 34.40
N LYS A 111 2.22 -18.72 35.69
CA LYS A 111 3.62 -18.54 36.14
C LYS A 111 4.61 -19.62 35.66
N LYS A 112 4.11 -20.83 35.37
CA LYS A 112 4.93 -21.90 34.80
C LYS A 112 5.33 -21.59 33.36
N ASP A 113 4.36 -21.15 32.56
CA ASP A 113 4.57 -20.79 31.17
C ASP A 113 5.49 -19.56 31.03
N GLU A 114 5.49 -18.66 32.01
CA GLU A 114 6.42 -17.51 32.06
C GLU A 114 7.90 -17.94 32.10
N ALA A 115 8.23 -18.95 32.90
CA ALA A 115 9.60 -19.44 33.03
C ALA A 115 10.08 -20.13 31.74
N ASP A 116 9.21 -20.91 31.11
CA ASP A 116 9.50 -21.58 29.84
C ASP A 116 9.66 -20.57 28.69
N ILE A 117 8.82 -19.52 28.66
CA ILE A 117 8.95 -18.41 27.70
C ILE A 117 10.27 -17.65 27.94
N MET A 118 10.65 -17.35 29.19
CA MET A 118 11.92 -16.68 29.49
C MET A 118 13.12 -17.50 29.03
N LYS A 119 13.13 -18.80 29.32
CA LYS A 119 14.21 -19.70 28.90
C LYS A 119 14.32 -19.78 27.38
N THR A 120 13.19 -19.87 26.68
CA THR A 120 13.15 -19.89 25.21
C THR A 120 13.66 -18.57 24.61
N GLN A 121 13.32 -17.42 25.22
CA GLN A 121 13.83 -16.13 24.78
C GLN A 121 15.34 -15.97 25.02
N GLU A 122 15.85 -16.49 26.12
CA GLU A 122 17.30 -16.52 26.41
C GLU A 122 18.05 -17.37 25.39
N GLU A 123 17.52 -18.55 25.06
CA GLU A 123 18.07 -19.43 24.02
C GLU A 123 18.04 -18.76 22.64
N LEU A 124 16.95 -18.08 22.28
CA LEU A 124 16.85 -17.33 21.01
C LEU A 124 17.78 -16.12 20.95
N LYS A 125 18.00 -15.43 22.08
CA LYS A 125 18.96 -14.32 22.16
C LYS A 125 20.39 -14.83 22.07
N ALA A 126 20.69 -15.97 22.70
CA ALA A 126 22.00 -16.62 22.65
C ALA A 126 22.32 -17.16 21.25
N ASN A 127 21.32 -17.74 20.56
CA ASN A 127 21.45 -18.26 19.20
C ASN A 127 21.24 -17.21 18.11
N LYS A 128 21.00 -15.94 18.46
CA LYS A 128 20.88 -14.89 17.46
C LYS A 128 22.24 -14.68 16.82
N PRO A 129 22.42 -14.96 15.52
CA PRO A 129 23.72 -14.72 14.89
C PRO A 129 24.08 -13.25 15.09
N PRO A 130 25.37 -12.93 15.32
CA PRO A 130 25.80 -11.55 15.38
C PRO A 130 25.27 -10.86 14.13
N ARG A 131 24.67 -9.68 14.31
CA ARG A 131 24.20 -8.84 13.21
C ARG A 131 25.39 -8.66 12.28
N VAL A 132 25.42 -9.40 11.17
CA VAL A 132 26.51 -9.32 10.20
C VAL A 132 26.52 -7.87 9.75
N ARG A 133 27.53 -7.13 10.23
CA ARG A 133 27.79 -5.77 9.81
C ARG A 133 28.01 -5.85 8.31
N GLN A 134 27.36 -4.97 7.54
CA GLN A 134 27.24 -4.99 6.07
C GLN A 134 28.54 -5.22 5.27
N GLU A 135 29.71 -5.17 5.90
CA GLU A 135 31.04 -5.34 5.32
C GLU A 135 31.21 -6.64 4.50
N ALA A 136 30.54 -7.75 4.88
CA ALA A 136 30.62 -9.00 4.12
C ALA A 136 29.86 -8.96 2.78
N TRP A 137 28.75 -8.22 2.71
CA TRP A 137 28.02 -8.00 1.46
C TRP A 137 28.76 -6.99 0.58
N ASP A 138 29.38 -5.97 1.17
CA ASP A 138 30.19 -5.01 0.42
C ASP A 138 31.44 -5.68 -0.18
N GLN A 139 32.12 -6.57 0.54
CA GLN A 139 33.24 -7.35 -0.02
C GLN A 139 32.80 -8.34 -1.09
N PHE A 140 31.62 -8.95 -0.95
CA PHE A 140 31.05 -9.81 -1.99
C PHE A 140 30.66 -9.02 -3.24
N ILE A 141 30.07 -7.83 -3.09
CA ILE A 141 29.75 -6.92 -4.19
C ILE A 141 31.03 -6.44 -4.89
N TYR A 142 32.08 -6.08 -4.15
CA TYR A 142 33.38 -5.68 -4.72
C TYR A 142 34.08 -6.83 -5.46
N ALA A 143 34.10 -8.04 -4.90
CA ALA A 143 34.68 -9.21 -5.56
C ALA A 143 33.90 -9.62 -6.82
N MET A 144 32.57 -9.47 -6.82
CA MET A 144 31.73 -9.68 -8.01
C MET A 144 31.96 -8.62 -9.09
N ALA A 145 32.12 -7.35 -8.70
CA ALA A 145 32.46 -6.27 -9.63
C ALA A 145 33.85 -6.44 -10.26
N GLU A 146 34.84 -6.94 -9.51
CA GLU A 146 36.17 -7.28 -10.05
C GLU A 146 36.13 -8.48 -11.02
N TYR A 147 35.25 -9.46 -10.78
CA TYR A 147 35.02 -10.56 -11.72
C TYR A 147 34.35 -10.10 -13.02
N GLU A 148 33.37 -9.19 -12.94
CA GLU A 148 32.73 -8.60 -14.13
C GLU A 148 33.68 -7.66 -14.91
N GLU A 149 34.56 -6.91 -14.24
CA GLU A 149 35.62 -6.13 -14.90
C GLU A 149 36.71 -7.02 -15.52
N GLY A 150 37.01 -8.18 -14.94
CA GLY A 150 37.91 -9.18 -15.52
C GLY A 150 37.31 -9.89 -16.73
N ALA A 151 36.02 -10.22 -16.69
CA ALA A 151 35.29 -10.83 -17.80
C ALA A 151 35.12 -9.86 -18.97
N THR A 152 34.80 -8.59 -18.69
CA THR A 152 34.67 -7.56 -19.73
C THR A 152 36.02 -7.14 -20.32
N LYS A 153 37.15 -7.22 -19.59
CA LYS A 153 38.50 -7.02 -20.18
C LYS A 153 38.98 -8.22 -21.00
N ALA A 154 38.67 -9.45 -20.60
CA ALA A 154 39.01 -10.65 -21.37
C ALA A 154 38.15 -10.79 -22.65
N GLU A 155 36.91 -10.31 -22.64
CA GLU A 155 36.04 -10.30 -23.83
C GLU A 155 36.20 -9.03 -24.69
N ALA A 156 36.58 -7.88 -24.12
CA ALA A 156 36.84 -6.65 -24.90
C ALA A 156 38.20 -6.63 -25.61
N GLU A 157 39.13 -7.55 -25.32
CA GLU A 157 40.39 -7.67 -26.06
C GLU A 157 40.25 -8.43 -27.40
N GLN A 158 39.07 -8.99 -27.69
CA GLN A 158 38.79 -9.69 -28.96
C GLN A 158 37.92 -8.91 -29.97
N VAL A 159 37.33 -7.76 -29.62
CA VAL A 159 36.52 -6.98 -30.57
C VAL A 159 36.96 -5.52 -30.55
N HIS A 160 37.92 -5.24 -31.44
CA HIS A 160 38.07 -4.03 -32.25
C HIS A 160 37.87 -2.67 -31.54
N GLY A 161 38.96 -1.92 -31.41
CA GLY A 161 39.00 -0.64 -30.73
C GLY A 161 38.24 0.51 -31.39
N LEU A 162 37.81 1.47 -30.56
CA LEU A 162 37.97 2.93 -30.66
C LEU A 162 37.26 3.59 -29.45
N PRO A 163 37.70 4.79 -29.00
CA PRO A 163 37.43 5.31 -27.65
C PRO A 163 36.21 6.23 -27.61
N LEU A 164 35.47 6.25 -26.49
CA LEU A 164 34.63 7.40 -26.12
C LEU A 164 34.50 7.52 -24.59
N LYS A 165 35.54 8.04 -23.94
CA LYS A 165 35.44 8.56 -22.57
C LYS A 165 35.02 10.02 -22.64
N GLU A 166 33.73 10.32 -22.76
CA GLU A 166 33.25 11.69 -22.46
C GLU A 166 31.77 11.85 -22.02
N GLU A 167 30.89 10.83 -22.10
CA GLU A 167 29.45 11.06 -21.83
C GLU A 167 28.90 10.68 -20.44
N LEU A 168 29.70 10.19 -19.49
CA LEU A 168 29.16 9.69 -18.20
C LEU A 168 29.34 10.61 -16.98
N LYS A 169 29.79 11.86 -17.18
CA LYS A 169 29.86 12.85 -16.09
C LYS A 169 28.59 13.70 -15.92
N GLU A 170 27.60 13.56 -16.81
CA GLU A 170 26.44 14.47 -16.85
C GLU A 170 25.15 13.92 -16.21
N LYS A 171 25.12 12.65 -15.74
CA LYS A 171 23.90 12.04 -15.15
C LYS A 171 23.90 11.86 -13.63
N LYS A 172 24.88 12.39 -12.89
CA LYS A 172 24.89 12.40 -11.41
C LYS A 172 24.58 13.78 -10.82
N ARG A 173 23.44 14.36 -11.19
CA ARG A 173 22.81 15.47 -10.45
C ARG A 173 21.29 15.29 -10.46
N LEU A 174 20.77 14.46 -9.56
CA LEU A 174 19.34 14.51 -9.22
C LEU A 174 19.11 15.68 -8.24
N PRO A 175 18.14 16.56 -8.48
CA PRO A 175 17.94 17.75 -7.66
C PRO A 175 17.35 17.40 -6.28
N ARG A 176 17.90 18.05 -5.25
CA ARG A 176 17.32 18.14 -3.90
C ARG A 176 15.91 18.74 -4.03
N ARG A 177 14.87 17.99 -3.67
CA ARG A 177 13.51 18.54 -3.54
C ARG A 177 13.50 19.61 -2.45
N HIS A 178 13.50 20.87 -2.87
CA HIS A 178 13.13 22.01 -2.04
C HIS A 178 11.64 21.91 -1.70
N PHE A 179 11.34 22.04 -0.41
CA PHE A 179 10.03 22.40 0.09
C PHE A 179 9.84 23.92 -0.11
N GLY A 180 8.78 24.31 -0.79
CA GLY A 180 8.38 25.69 -1.12
C GLY A 180 7.62 25.64 -2.45
N GLY A 181 6.31 25.85 -2.50
CA GLY A 181 5.66 27.13 -2.26
C GLY A 181 5.40 27.76 -3.63
N GLY A 182 4.16 27.66 -4.14
CA GLY A 182 3.77 28.24 -5.43
C GLY A 182 2.64 27.49 -6.14
N ASP A 183 1.42 27.99 -5.93
CA ASP A 183 0.44 28.31 -7.00
C ASP A 183 -0.12 27.14 -7.83
N ALA A 184 -1.02 26.38 -7.22
CA ALA A 184 -2.08 25.70 -7.97
C ALA A 184 -3.37 26.49 -7.77
N GLU A 185 -3.87 27.02 -8.89
CA GLU A 185 -5.08 27.82 -9.04
C GLU A 185 -6.25 27.23 -8.22
N TYR A 186 -6.79 28.08 -7.38
CA TYR A 186 -7.87 27.79 -6.46
C TYR A 186 -9.18 28.15 -7.19
N GLU A 187 -9.84 27.17 -7.81
CA GLU A 187 -11.28 27.33 -8.02
C GLU A 187 -11.96 27.24 -6.66
N SER A 188 -12.14 28.42 -6.08
CA SER A 188 -13.03 28.72 -4.96
C SER A 188 -14.44 28.26 -5.32
N TYR A 189 -14.86 27.10 -4.84
CA TYR A 189 -16.27 26.76 -4.67
C TYR A 189 -16.69 27.07 -3.22
N GLY A 190 -16.66 28.35 -2.87
CA GLY A 190 -17.85 28.94 -2.26
C GLY A 190 -18.78 29.26 -3.42
N GLU A 191 -20.04 28.85 -3.39
CA GLU A 191 -21.16 29.67 -2.90
C GLU A 191 -22.45 28.83 -3.07
N PRO A 192 -23.63 29.36 -2.72
CA PRO A 192 -24.16 29.65 -1.40
C PRO A 192 -25.25 28.62 -1.04
N ILE A 193 -25.59 28.50 0.25
CA ILE A 193 -26.80 27.80 0.67
C ILE A 193 -27.98 28.64 0.18
N ASP A 194 -28.71 28.16 -0.84
CA ASP A 194 -30.01 28.71 -1.21
C ASP A 194 -31.12 27.87 -0.53
N PRO A 195 -31.99 28.41 0.34
CA PRO A 195 -32.71 27.60 1.33
C PRO A 195 -33.99 26.90 0.84
N VAL A 196 -34.37 26.95 -0.44
CA VAL A 196 -35.81 26.81 -0.76
C VAL A 196 -36.21 25.69 -1.72
N TYR A 197 -35.40 25.21 -2.68
CA TYR A 197 -35.94 24.22 -3.64
C TYR A 197 -34.92 23.15 -4.05
N GLY A 198 -35.18 21.90 -3.64
CA GLY A 198 -34.41 20.72 -4.02
C GLY A 198 -34.94 20.07 -5.29
N THR A 199 -34.16 20.12 -6.36
CA THR A 199 -34.16 19.19 -7.52
C THR A 199 -32.89 19.46 -8.34
N TRP A 200 -32.15 18.41 -8.74
CA TRP A 200 -30.98 18.54 -9.63
C TRP A 200 -31.00 17.45 -10.71
N TRP A 201 -30.80 17.88 -11.96
CA TRP A 201 -30.46 17.06 -13.14
C TRP A 201 -28.98 16.72 -13.15
#